data_AF-A0A9P8PPA9-F1
#
_entry.id   AF-A0A9P8PPA9-F1
#
_cell.length_a   1.000
_cell.length_b   1.000
_cell.length_c   1.000
_cell.angle_alpha   90.00
_cell.angle_beta   90.00
_cell.angle_gamma   90.00
#
_symmetry.space_group_name_H-M   'P 1'
#
loop_
_entity.id
_entity.type
_entity.pdbx_description
1 polymer ?
#
loop_
_entity_poly.entity_id
_entity_poly.type
_entity_poly.pdbx_seq_one_letter_code
_entity_poly.pdbx_strand_id
1 'polypeptide(L)'
;MSEARKLIDTLLSQTFSNHTSLPLDSNNLLALNFLLPKTFPKALELLDLKKIYLLVKFQQFKSEQNNFENDIDNLMVENNEFIIFGANFGDPIILIDLSSWFCTCSDFNVEFNTCEVINSKDILEQCHNNIVDIQYGSRDKNLPQFKDEIPICEHLLSCYLISLDHINMYERSKYQIKYVDQSEYCYIMSKII
;
A
#
# COMPACT_ATOMS: atom_id res chain seq x y z
N MET A 1 -1.39 15.41 13.65
CA MET A 1 -0.70 14.14 13.33
C MET A 1 0.06 13.67 14.55
N SER A 2 -0.24 12.48 15.08
CA SER A 2 0.38 11.94 16.31
C SER A 2 1.89 11.65 16.12
N GLU A 3 2.68 11.71 17.20
CA GLU A 3 4.13 11.45 17.16
C GLU A 3 4.44 10.01 16.75
N ALA A 4 3.64 9.05 17.20
CA ALA A 4 3.77 7.65 16.86
C ALA A 4 3.62 7.40 15.34
N ARG A 5 2.66 8.06 14.69
CA ARG A 5 2.46 7.98 13.24
C ARG A 5 3.69 8.47 12.48
N LYS A 6 4.23 9.63 12.86
CA LYS A 6 5.44 10.19 12.23
C LYS A 6 6.65 9.29 12.39
N LEU A 7 6.80 8.68 13.57
CA LEU A 7 7.88 7.74 13.84
C LEU A 7 7.79 6.50 12.95
N ILE A 8 6.60 5.88 12.84
CA ILE A 8 6.40 4.71 11.97
C ILE A 8 6.71 5.07 10.52
N ASP A 9 6.16 6.17 10.03
CA ASP A 9 6.38 6.63 8.65
C ASP A 9 7.87 6.86 8.36
N THR A 10 8.56 7.56 9.26
CA THR A 10 10.00 7.83 9.14
C THR A 10 10.80 6.53 9.12
N LEU A 11 10.51 5.59 10.02
CA LEU A 11 11.21 4.31 10.07
C LEU A 11 10.98 3.48 8.81
N LEU A 12 9.75 3.45 8.28
CA LEU A 12 9.43 2.74 7.04
C LEU A 12 10.16 3.37 5.85
N SER A 13 10.07 4.69 5.66
CA SER A 13 10.73 5.37 4.54
C SER A 13 12.26 5.27 4.62
N GLN A 14 12.86 5.42 5.80
CA GLN A 14 14.32 5.25 5.95
C GLN A 14 14.78 3.83 5.67
N THR A 15 13.97 2.83 6.01
CA THR A 15 14.31 1.42 5.82
C THR A 15 14.13 1.01 4.37
N PHE A 16 13.07 1.47 3.69
CA PHE A 16 12.66 0.94 2.39
C PHE A 16 12.90 1.90 1.21
N SER A 17 12.85 3.22 1.37
CA SER A 17 13.01 4.17 0.25
C SER A 17 14.47 4.46 -0.11
N ASN A 18 15.44 4.12 0.73
CA ASN A 18 16.87 4.31 0.41
C ASN A 18 17.39 3.12 -0.39
N HIS A 19 17.28 3.21 -1.73
CA HIS A 19 17.66 2.19 -2.74
C HIS A 19 19.12 1.67 -2.69
N THR A 20 19.97 2.12 -1.78
CA THR A 20 21.44 1.98 -1.87
C THR A 20 22.09 1.12 -0.80
N SER A 21 21.39 0.70 0.26
CA SER A 21 22.01 -0.07 1.34
C SER A 21 21.21 -1.32 1.70
N LEU A 22 21.51 -2.41 0.99
CA LEU A 22 21.45 -3.71 1.64
C LEU A 22 22.73 -3.88 2.47
N PRO A 23 22.63 -4.40 3.71
CA PRO A 23 21.42 -4.84 4.39
C PRO A 23 20.54 -3.69 4.91
N LEU A 24 19.24 -3.95 5.00
CA LEU A 24 18.28 -3.06 5.68
C LEU A 24 18.74 -2.79 7.12
N ASP A 25 18.50 -1.58 7.63
CA ASP A 25 18.88 -1.20 8.99
C ASP A 25 18.17 -2.09 10.03
N SER A 26 18.95 -2.94 10.73
CA SER A 26 18.44 -3.87 11.72
C SER A 26 17.80 -3.19 12.92
N ASN A 27 18.23 -1.97 13.28
CA ASN A 27 17.64 -1.23 14.39
C ASN A 27 16.24 -0.71 14.01
N ASN A 28 16.08 -0.23 12.77
CA ASN A 28 14.78 0.20 12.28
C ASN A 28 13.82 -0.98 12.13
N LEU A 29 14.30 -2.12 11.61
CA LEU A 29 13.49 -3.35 11.53
C LEU A 29 13.04 -3.82 12.92
N LEU A 30 13.94 -3.78 13.91
CA LEU A 30 13.60 -4.14 15.29
C LEU A 30 12.59 -3.16 15.90
N ALA A 31 12.77 -1.85 15.69
CA ALA A 31 11.84 -0.83 16.16
C ALA A 31 10.44 -0.99 15.53
N LEU A 32 10.38 -1.24 14.22
CA LEU A 32 9.12 -1.52 13.51
C LEU A 32 8.43 -2.78 14.03
N ASN A 33 9.21 -3.81 14.38
CA ASN A 33 8.65 -5.01 15.01
C ASN A 33 8.12 -4.74 16.44
N PHE A 34 8.64 -3.74 17.16
CA PHE A 34 8.05 -3.35 18.45
C PHE A 34 6.81 -2.47 18.29
N LEU A 35 6.78 -1.60 17.28
CA LEU A 35 5.65 -0.70 17.01
C LEU A 35 4.47 -1.42 16.37
N LEU A 36 4.72 -2.43 15.53
CA LEU A 36 3.73 -3.21 14.78
C LEU A 36 3.98 -4.73 14.92
N PRO A 37 3.97 -5.29 16.13
CA PRO A 37 4.50 -6.63 16.43
C PRO A 37 3.77 -7.79 15.75
N LYS A 38 2.49 -7.61 15.43
CA LYS A 38 1.70 -8.63 14.72
C LYS A 38 1.70 -8.40 13.21
N THR A 39 1.67 -7.14 12.80
CA THR A 39 1.41 -6.74 11.42
C THR A 39 2.69 -6.72 10.58
N PHE A 40 3.80 -6.22 11.14
CA PHE A 40 5.04 -6.04 10.40
C PHE A 40 5.70 -7.36 9.97
N PRO A 41 5.90 -8.37 10.84
CA PRO A 41 6.48 -9.65 10.40
C PRO A 41 5.66 -10.35 9.31
N LYS A 42 4.34 -10.34 9.46
CA LYS A 42 3.42 -10.92 8.47
C LYS A 42 3.45 -10.19 7.13
N ALA A 43 3.57 -8.86 7.15
CA ALA A 43 3.70 -8.08 5.92
C ALA A 43 4.97 -8.44 5.14
N LEU A 44 6.09 -8.66 5.85
CA LEU A 44 7.34 -9.14 5.24
C LEU A 44 7.18 -10.56 4.67
N GLU A 45 6.53 -11.47 5.41
CA GLU A 45 6.23 -12.82 4.91
C GLU A 45 5.38 -12.77 3.64
N LEU A 46 4.35 -11.90 3.60
CA LEU A 46 3.47 -11.75 2.45
C LEU A 46 4.19 -11.24 1.20
N LEU A 47 5.15 -10.32 1.37
CA LEU A 47 6.04 -9.88 0.28
C LEU A 47 6.90 -11.03 -0.25
N ASP A 48 7.34 -11.94 0.63
CA ASP A 48 8.13 -13.11 0.25
C ASP A 48 7.31 -14.18 -0.48
N LEU A 49 5.99 -14.24 -0.25
CA LEU A 49 5.09 -15.17 -0.94
C LEU A 49 4.84 -14.83 -2.42
N LYS A 50 5.18 -13.60 -2.87
CA LYS A 50 5.02 -13.14 -4.27
C LYS A 50 3.59 -13.22 -4.82
N LYS A 51 2.59 -12.96 -3.97
CA LYS A 51 1.14 -13.05 -4.29
C LYS A 51 0.44 -11.71 -4.46
N ILE A 52 1.21 -10.63 -4.49
CA ILE A 52 0.68 -9.27 -4.60
C ILE A 52 0.66 -8.88 -6.08
N TYR A 53 -0.48 -8.41 -6.55
CA TYR A 53 -0.68 -7.99 -7.93
C TYR A 53 -1.16 -6.54 -7.95
N LEU A 54 -0.48 -5.70 -8.72
CA LEU A 54 -0.98 -4.40 -9.12
C LEU A 54 -1.89 -4.61 -10.34
N LEU A 55 -3.18 -4.29 -10.21
CA LEU A 55 -4.10 -4.37 -11.33
C LEU A 55 -4.02 -3.09 -12.17
N VAL A 56 -3.86 -3.24 -13.47
CA VAL A 56 -3.84 -2.13 -14.43
C VAL A 56 -4.94 -2.35 -15.47
N LYS A 57 -5.87 -1.40 -15.60
CA LYS A 57 -6.94 -1.49 -16.61
C LYS A 57 -6.37 -1.19 -17.99
N PHE A 58 -6.60 -2.09 -18.95
CA PHE A 58 -6.04 -2.01 -20.30
C PHE A 58 -6.34 -0.70 -21.05
N GLN A 59 -7.41 0.02 -20.69
CA GLN A 59 -7.76 1.30 -21.32
C GLN A 59 -6.85 2.48 -20.93
N GLN A 60 -6.05 2.34 -19.87
CA GLN A 60 -5.12 3.37 -19.39
C GLN A 60 -3.75 3.30 -20.08
N PHE A 61 -3.40 2.18 -20.74
CA PHE A 61 -2.11 2.05 -21.42
C PHE A 61 -2.21 2.48 -22.89
N LYS A 62 -1.89 3.74 -23.16
CA LYS A 62 -1.52 4.22 -24.50
C LYS A 62 -0.14 4.87 -24.42
N SER A 63 0.94 4.09 -24.38
CA SER A 63 2.25 4.62 -24.73
C SER A 63 3.04 3.63 -25.58
N GLU A 64 3.32 4.08 -26.80
CA GLU A 64 4.50 3.68 -27.55
C GLU A 64 5.68 4.45 -26.93
N GLN A 65 6.57 3.82 -26.12
CA GLN A 65 8.01 4.17 -25.96
C GLN A 65 8.69 3.54 -24.72
N ASN A 66 9.44 2.45 -24.96
CA ASN A 66 10.81 2.09 -24.52
C ASN A 66 11.40 2.39 -23.11
N ASN A 67 10.72 2.95 -22.10
CA ASN A 67 11.35 3.20 -20.79
C ASN A 67 10.53 2.63 -19.61
N PHE A 68 10.85 1.38 -19.26
CA PHE A 68 10.13 0.56 -18.30
C PHE A 68 10.02 1.16 -16.88
N GLU A 69 11.06 1.85 -16.39
CA GLU A 69 11.03 2.50 -15.06
C GLU A 69 10.00 3.65 -15.00
N ASN A 70 10.03 4.54 -16.00
CA ASN A 70 9.06 5.64 -16.12
C ASN A 70 7.62 5.11 -16.25
N ASP A 71 7.45 3.96 -16.91
CA ASP A 71 6.14 3.32 -17.03
C ASP A 71 5.63 2.80 -15.68
N ILE A 72 6.49 2.24 -14.82
CA ILE A 72 6.08 1.79 -13.47
C ILE A 72 5.79 2.99 -12.57
N ASP A 73 6.62 4.03 -12.57
CA ASP A 73 6.38 5.26 -11.78
C ASP A 73 5.00 5.83 -12.11
N ASN A 74 4.69 6.00 -13.40
CA ASN A 74 3.40 6.50 -13.86
C ASN A 74 2.25 5.56 -13.45
N LEU A 75 2.46 4.24 -13.58
CA LEU A 75 1.47 3.25 -13.16
C LEU A 75 1.13 3.32 -11.68
N MET A 76 2.14 3.48 -10.82
CA MET A 76 1.97 3.57 -9.37
C MET A 76 1.28 4.87 -8.96
N VAL A 77 1.56 5.98 -9.67
CA VAL A 77 0.86 7.26 -9.47
C VAL A 77 -0.61 7.16 -9.89
N GLU A 78 -0.89 6.52 -11.03
CA GLU A 78 -2.24 6.41 -11.59
C GLU A 78 -3.08 5.31 -10.95
N ASN A 79 -2.46 4.28 -10.37
CA ASN A 79 -3.12 3.12 -9.79
C ASN A 79 -2.67 2.88 -8.35
N ASN A 80 -3.57 3.14 -7.40
CA ASN A 80 -3.38 2.85 -5.99
C ASN A 80 -4.13 1.58 -5.53
N GLU A 81 -4.73 0.85 -6.49
CA GLU A 81 -5.50 -0.37 -6.25
C GLU A 81 -4.61 -1.61 -6.40
N PHE A 82 -4.36 -2.29 -5.30
CA PHE A 82 -3.67 -3.58 -5.28
C PHE A 82 -4.67 -4.70 -5.01
N ILE A 83 -4.37 -5.86 -5.59
CA ILE A 83 -5.09 -7.08 -5.29
C ILE A 83 -4.12 -8.15 -4.82
N ILE A 84 -4.50 -8.82 -3.75
CA ILE A 84 -3.81 -10.00 -3.25
C ILE A 84 -4.72 -11.19 -3.50
N PHE A 85 -4.24 -12.11 -4.34
CA PHE A 85 -4.90 -13.41 -4.50
C PHE A 85 -4.46 -14.30 -3.35
N GLY A 86 -5.42 -15.01 -2.75
CA GLY A 86 -5.10 -16.04 -1.77
C GLY A 86 -4.26 -17.19 -2.38
N ALA A 87 -3.74 -18.03 -1.49
CA ALA A 87 -2.79 -19.09 -1.84
C ALA A 87 -3.39 -20.18 -2.75
N ASN A 88 -4.69 -20.38 -2.67
CA ASN A 88 -5.41 -21.48 -3.27
C ASN A 88 -6.61 -21.00 -4.08
N PHE A 89 -7.04 -21.84 -5.03
CA PHE A 89 -8.26 -21.61 -5.77
C PHE A 89 -9.47 -21.59 -4.82
N GLY A 90 -10.19 -20.47 -4.77
CA GLY A 90 -11.33 -20.25 -3.88
C GLY A 90 -11.01 -19.43 -2.62
N ASP A 91 -9.74 -19.10 -2.38
CA ASP A 91 -9.38 -18.15 -1.32
C ASP A 91 -9.92 -16.74 -1.66
N PRO A 92 -10.27 -15.95 -0.63
CA PRO A 92 -10.81 -14.60 -0.83
C PRO A 92 -9.80 -13.70 -1.56
N ILE A 93 -10.31 -12.87 -2.46
CA ILE A 93 -9.55 -11.83 -3.12
C ILE A 93 -9.55 -10.61 -2.20
N ILE A 94 -8.37 -10.17 -1.79
CA ILE A 94 -8.22 -9.00 -0.93
C ILE A 94 -7.90 -7.79 -1.82
N LEU A 95 -8.85 -6.85 -1.88
CA LEU A 95 -8.65 -5.53 -2.44
C LEU A 95 -8.03 -4.59 -1.41
N ILE A 96 -7.05 -3.83 -1.88
CA ILE A 96 -6.37 -2.77 -1.15
C ILE A 96 -6.45 -1.51 -2.00
N ASP A 97 -6.80 -0.40 -1.36
CA ASP A 97 -6.72 0.92 -1.95
C ASP A 97 -5.88 1.81 -1.04
N LEU A 98 -4.64 2.09 -1.46
CA LEU A 98 -3.70 2.91 -0.68
C LEU A 98 -4.17 4.37 -0.57
N SER A 99 -4.87 4.88 -1.58
CA SER A 99 -5.32 6.28 -1.61
C SER A 99 -6.38 6.58 -0.55
N SER A 100 -7.21 5.58 -0.24
CA SER A 100 -8.21 5.66 0.82
C SER A 100 -7.79 4.98 2.12
N TRP A 101 -6.57 4.44 2.18
CA TRP A 101 -6.03 3.62 3.27
C TRP A 101 -7.00 2.51 3.67
N PHE A 102 -7.38 1.67 2.70
CA PHE A 102 -8.43 0.67 2.85
C PHE A 102 -7.96 -0.74 2.47
N CYS A 103 -8.46 -1.72 3.22
CA CYS A 103 -8.31 -3.13 2.91
C CYS A 103 -9.61 -3.88 3.21
N THR A 104 -9.97 -4.82 2.34
CA THR A 104 -11.19 -5.65 2.50
C THR A 104 -11.05 -6.79 3.50
N CYS A 105 -9.85 -7.09 4.00
CA CYS A 105 -9.66 -8.20 4.92
C CYS A 105 -10.40 -7.99 6.26
N SER A 106 -10.80 -9.08 6.91
CA SER A 106 -11.54 -9.02 8.18
C SER A 106 -10.77 -8.30 9.29
N ASP A 107 -9.46 -8.52 9.37
CA ASP A 107 -8.61 -7.92 10.42
C ASP A 107 -8.60 -6.39 10.31
N PHE A 108 -8.49 -5.85 9.08
CA PHE A 108 -8.59 -4.41 8.85
C PHE A 108 -9.97 -3.88 9.25
N ASN A 109 -11.05 -4.57 8.87
CA ASN A 109 -12.40 -4.14 9.21
C ASN A 109 -12.63 -4.07 10.73
N VAL A 110 -12.07 -5.01 11.50
CA VAL A 110 -12.15 -4.97 12.97
C VAL A 110 -11.45 -3.73 13.51
N GLU A 111 -10.23 -3.45 13.07
CA GLU A 111 -9.48 -2.27 13.52
C GLU A 111 -10.16 -0.97 13.08
N PHE A 112 -10.55 -0.86 11.80
CA PHE A 112 -11.17 0.32 11.23
C PHE A 112 -12.44 0.75 11.97
N ASN A 113 -13.26 -0.21 12.41
CA ASN A 113 -14.48 0.06 13.16
C ASN A 113 -14.23 0.62 14.58
N THR A 114 -13.00 0.51 15.09
CA THR A 114 -12.61 1.06 16.38
C THR A 114 -11.96 2.45 16.29
N CYS A 115 -11.56 2.87 15.08
CA CYS A 115 -10.85 4.13 14.89
C CYS A 115 -11.76 5.36 14.90
N GLU A 116 -11.30 6.43 15.53
CA GLU A 116 -11.93 7.74 15.42
C GLU A 116 -11.47 8.47 14.15
N VAL A 117 -12.45 8.99 13.40
CA VAL A 117 -12.20 9.84 12.23
C VAL A 117 -12.66 11.27 12.46
N ILE A 118 -11.92 12.21 11.91
CA ILE A 118 -12.20 13.65 11.94
C ILE A 118 -12.48 14.15 10.51
N ASN A 119 -13.36 15.14 10.39
CA ASN A 119 -13.74 15.69 9.09
C ASN A 119 -12.55 16.38 8.43
N SER A 120 -12.37 16.14 7.13
CA SER A 120 -11.26 16.70 6.35
C SER A 120 -11.24 18.23 6.32
N LYS A 121 -12.41 18.87 6.41
CA LYS A 121 -12.54 20.34 6.46
C LYS A 121 -11.88 20.97 7.70
N ASP A 122 -11.70 20.20 8.77
CA ASP A 122 -11.09 20.68 10.01
C ASP A 122 -9.54 20.58 9.98
N ILE A 123 -8.96 20.07 8.89
CA ILE A 123 -7.51 19.74 8.75
C ILE A 123 -6.92 20.52 7.56
N LEU A 124 -7.39 21.74 7.31
CA LEU A 124 -7.09 22.49 6.09
C LEU A 124 -5.67 23.12 6.01
N GLU A 125 -4.70 22.74 6.85
CA GLU A 125 -3.43 23.49 6.92
C GLU A 125 -2.11 22.73 6.71
N GLN A 126 -2.06 21.43 6.36
CA GLN A 126 -0.76 20.71 6.40
C GLN A 126 -0.26 19.92 5.20
N CYS A 127 -0.88 19.99 4.02
CA CYS A 127 -0.34 19.30 2.83
C CYS A 127 -0.22 20.24 1.62
N HIS A 128 0.84 21.05 1.58
CA HIS A 128 1.33 21.68 0.36
C HIS A 128 2.61 20.97 -0.08
N ASN A 129 2.51 20.11 -1.10
CA ASN A 129 3.35 20.14 -2.31
C ASN A 129 3.06 18.92 -3.21
N ASN A 130 3.21 19.14 -4.52
CA ASN A 130 2.80 18.28 -5.62
C ASN A 130 3.75 17.09 -5.90
N ILE A 131 4.05 16.26 -4.90
CA ILE A 131 4.62 14.93 -5.14
C ILE A 131 3.80 13.93 -4.31
N VAL A 132 3.49 12.80 -4.94
CA VAL A 132 2.67 11.68 -4.42
C VAL A 132 3.46 10.94 -3.34
N ASP A 133 3.80 11.63 -2.24
CA ASP A 133 4.34 10.97 -1.05
C ASP A 133 3.16 10.37 -0.30
N ILE A 134 2.80 9.13 -0.64
CA ILE A 134 1.87 8.34 0.16
C ILE A 134 2.52 8.20 1.53
N GLN A 135 1.94 8.84 2.54
CA GLN A 135 2.39 8.73 3.92
C GLN A 135 1.60 7.65 4.65
N TYR A 136 2.20 7.05 5.67
CA TYR A 136 1.56 6.04 6.49
C TYR A 136 0.24 6.58 7.08
N GLY A 137 -0.87 5.88 6.81
CA GLY A 137 -2.22 6.26 7.24
C GLY A 137 -2.79 7.50 6.57
N SER A 138 -2.20 7.99 5.48
CA SER A 138 -2.76 9.12 4.73
C SER A 138 -3.92 8.67 3.86
N ARG A 139 -4.92 9.53 3.72
CA ARG A 139 -6.09 9.31 2.87
C ARG A 139 -6.28 10.52 1.98
N ASP A 140 -6.96 10.33 0.86
CA ASP A 140 -7.43 11.44 0.01
C ASP A 140 -8.03 12.56 0.87
N LYS A 141 -7.68 13.80 0.54
CA LYS A 141 -8.14 15.01 1.24
C LYS A 141 -9.66 15.15 1.33
N ASN A 142 -10.41 14.47 0.45
CA ASN A 142 -11.86 14.48 0.44
C ASN A 142 -12.47 13.45 1.43
N LEU A 143 -11.66 12.57 2.01
CA LEU A 143 -12.09 11.56 2.98
C LEU A 143 -11.86 12.02 4.44
N PRO A 144 -12.68 11.55 5.39
CA PRO A 144 -12.39 11.71 6.82
C PRO A 144 -11.01 11.17 7.17
N GLN A 145 -10.24 11.91 7.97
CA GLN A 145 -8.87 11.52 8.34
C GLN A 145 -8.87 10.82 9.68
N PHE A 146 -7.94 9.89 9.88
CA PHE A 146 -7.74 9.27 11.18
C PHE A 146 -7.19 10.28 12.18
N LYS A 147 -7.77 10.29 13.39
CA LYS A 147 -7.38 11.24 14.44
C LYS A 147 -6.04 10.86 15.06
N ASP A 148 -5.96 9.66 15.64
CA ASP A 148 -4.79 9.18 16.38
C ASP A 148 -4.37 7.77 15.96
N GLU A 149 -5.28 6.80 16.05
CA GLU A 149 -5.05 5.41 15.65
C GLU A 149 -5.29 5.21 14.15
N ILE A 150 -4.38 4.50 13.50
CA ILE A 150 -4.47 4.16 12.09
C ILE A 150 -4.72 2.65 11.99
N PRO A 151 -5.84 2.22 11.39
CA PRO A 151 -6.09 0.80 11.18
C PRO A 151 -5.08 0.25 10.17
N ILE A 152 -4.50 -0.91 10.46
CA ILE A 152 -3.45 -1.49 9.64
C ILE A 152 -3.47 -3.02 9.69
N CYS A 153 -3.42 -3.65 8.53
CA CYS A 153 -3.25 -5.10 8.39
C CYS A 153 -1.99 -5.43 7.58
N GLU A 154 -1.60 -6.70 7.58
CA GLU A 154 -0.41 -7.19 6.88
C GLU A 154 -0.49 -6.94 5.37
N HIS A 155 -1.69 -7.04 4.80
CA HIS A 155 -1.98 -6.80 3.39
C HIS A 155 -1.72 -5.33 3.03
N LEU A 156 -2.37 -4.41 3.75
CA LEU A 156 -2.24 -2.97 3.53
C LEU A 156 -0.80 -2.49 3.75
N LEU A 157 -0.15 -2.99 4.81
CA LEU A 157 1.25 -2.66 5.08
C LEU A 157 2.19 -3.18 3.99
N SER A 158 1.98 -4.40 3.47
CA SER A 158 2.80 -4.95 2.40
C SER A 158 2.70 -4.12 1.11
N CYS A 159 1.50 -3.67 0.73
CA CYS A 159 1.30 -2.80 -0.42
C CYS A 159 1.85 -1.39 -0.19
N TYR A 160 1.77 -0.88 1.04
CA TYR A 160 2.42 0.39 1.39
C TYR A 160 3.94 0.28 1.24
N LEU A 161 4.57 -0.81 1.71
CA LEU A 161 5.99 -1.06 1.52
C LEU A 161 6.39 -1.14 0.04
N ILE A 162 5.52 -1.72 -0.80
CA ILE A 162 5.72 -1.69 -2.26
C ILE A 162 5.70 -0.25 -2.77
N SER A 163 4.76 0.60 -2.32
CA SER A 163 4.69 1.99 -2.77
C SER A 163 5.93 2.83 -2.41
N LEU A 164 6.63 2.49 -1.33
CA LEU A 164 7.84 3.20 -0.88
C LEU A 164 9.08 2.95 -1.75
N ASP A 165 9.14 1.82 -2.45
CA ASP A 165 10.28 1.42 -3.30
C ASP A 165 9.83 0.44 -4.41
N HIS A 166 8.88 0.89 -5.21
CA HIS A 166 8.16 0.01 -6.13
C HIS A 166 9.07 -0.56 -7.23
N ILE A 167 10.09 0.19 -7.68
CA ILE A 167 11.05 -0.29 -8.69
C ILE A 167 11.83 -1.50 -8.14
N ASN A 168 12.50 -1.36 -6.99
CA ASN A 168 13.27 -2.47 -6.44
C ASN A 168 12.38 -3.64 -6.00
N MET A 169 11.18 -3.34 -5.47
CA MET A 169 10.23 -4.38 -5.08
C MET A 169 9.74 -5.17 -6.29
N TYR A 170 9.57 -4.52 -7.44
CA TYR A 170 9.25 -5.18 -8.70
C TYR A 170 10.42 -6.03 -9.21
N GLU A 171 11.64 -5.49 -9.25
CA GLU A 171 12.84 -6.21 -9.68
C GLU A 171 13.11 -7.46 -8.82
N ARG A 172 12.84 -7.37 -7.52
CA ARG A 172 12.94 -8.50 -6.56
C ARG A 172 11.73 -9.44 -6.62
N SER A 173 10.80 -9.20 -7.54
CA SER A 173 9.57 -9.96 -7.76
C SER A 173 8.70 -10.08 -6.49
N LYS A 174 8.63 -9.03 -5.67
CA LYS A 174 7.76 -8.99 -4.48
C LYS A 174 6.29 -8.79 -4.87
N TYR A 175 6.04 -8.19 -6.02
CA TYR A 175 4.72 -8.08 -6.64
C TYR A 175 4.82 -8.24 -8.16
N GLN A 176 3.67 -8.39 -8.80
CA GLN A 176 3.54 -8.51 -10.26
C GLN A 176 2.54 -7.48 -10.78
N ILE A 177 2.71 -7.04 -12.02
CA ILE A 177 1.73 -6.16 -12.69
C ILE A 177 0.83 -7.05 -13.55
N LYS A 178 -0.49 -6.94 -13.34
CA LYS A 178 -1.49 -7.67 -14.12
C LYS A 178 -2.37 -6.70 -14.90
N TYR A 179 -2.16 -6.69 -16.21
CA TYR A 179 -3.02 -5.98 -17.14
C TYR A 179 -4.32 -6.77 -17.35
N VAL A 180 -5.45 -6.11 -17.11
CA VAL A 180 -6.78 -6.72 -17.21
C VAL A 180 -7.68 -5.92 -18.13
N ASP A 181 -8.45 -6.62 -18.95
CA ASP A 181 -9.53 -5.97 -19.70
C ASP A 181 -10.74 -5.67 -18.80
N GLN A 182 -11.73 -4.98 -19.36
CA GLN A 182 -12.92 -4.60 -18.59
C GLN A 182 -13.70 -5.82 -18.06
N SER A 183 -13.78 -6.91 -18.83
CA SER A 183 -14.54 -8.11 -18.44
C SER A 183 -13.82 -8.85 -17.32
N GLU A 184 -12.50 -8.99 -17.42
CA GLU A 184 -11.67 -9.60 -16.39
C GLU A 184 -11.66 -8.75 -15.10
N TYR A 185 -11.56 -7.42 -15.22
CA TYR A 185 -11.66 -6.53 -14.06
C TYR A 185 -13.01 -6.69 -13.35
N CYS A 186 -14.13 -6.65 -14.07
CA CYS A 186 -15.45 -6.87 -13.49
C CYS A 186 -15.56 -8.26 -12.84
N TYR A 187 -14.99 -9.29 -13.45
CA TYR A 187 -14.97 -10.63 -12.87
C TYR A 187 -14.17 -10.67 -11.56
N ILE A 188 -12.96 -10.12 -11.53
CA ILE A 188 -12.14 -10.08 -10.31
C ILE A 188 -12.88 -9.30 -9.20
N MET A 189 -13.43 -8.13 -9.55
CA MET A 189 -14.17 -7.30 -8.60
C MET A 189 -15.42 -8.02 -8.05
N SER A 190 -16.08 -8.86 -8.85
CA SER A 190 -17.22 -9.67 -8.39
C SER A 190 -16.87 -10.77 -7.37
N LYS A 191 -15.58 -11.04 -7.18
CA LYS A 191 -15.06 -12.08 -6.27
C LYS A 191 -14.50 -11.51 -4.97
N ILE A 192 -14.45 -10.18 -4.84
CA ILE A 192 -14.15 -9.52 -3.58
C ILE A 192 -15.39 -9.66 -2.68
N ILE A 193 -15.17 -10.12 -1.44
CA ILE A 193 -16.21 -10.34 -0.43
C ILE A 193 -16.06 -9.32 0.68
#